data_AF-A0A2V5KXI0-F1
#
_entry.id   AF-A0A2V5KXI0-F1
#
_cell.length_a   1.000
_cell.length_b   1.000
_cell.length_c   1.000
_cell.angle_alpha   90.00
_cell.angle_beta   90.00
_cell.angle_gamma   90.00
#
_symmetry.space_group_name_H-M   'P 1'
#
loop_
_entity.id
_entity.type
_entity.pdbx_description
1 polymer ?
#
loop_
_entity_poly.entity_id
_entity_poly.type
_entity_poly.pdbx_seq_one_letter_code
_entity_poly.pdbx_strand_id
1 'polypeptide(L)'
;MATVDPWVTKGPSPWVRGPVWDGFWMLSALWLAPIVLLLVHGYSNPESSPLDLLYFGLTALFWIGHRLSSTYLAYCTEAYRPLLRLEPIRFVVIPLAITAACFAIFLPGDSALPWTREERLIGLAIVDYACVTYHFAAQHFGALSLYRSRADRSSCIQTRRSDRFFALTVGGVLVFIADILAGAVAYQDQWIGGWFPAWIVSTENGIRGGAMFVLLVITATTLFAELRIPGWSLPRVLYIVGLAVMVGLALRPRSLFLFLVIWTSQHWLLATGLASQTPSAESSPTTGIVRRYLHRLNVRPWAVVLLLMLVSLVLLPIFEVEANRETGTYYGDRIFGTLATQLRTSTWVPALLALGFATGFIHYLLDRSVYRMSDPQVRAAASGLADRPR
;
A
#
# COMPACT_ATOMS: atom_id res chain seq x y z
N MET A 1 -13.46 51.02 11.59
CA MET A 1 -14.14 49.76 11.25
C MET A 1 -13.28 49.01 10.26
N ALA A 2 -12.54 48.00 10.73
CA ALA A 2 -11.76 47.11 9.86
C ALA A 2 -12.37 45.72 10.00
N THR A 3 -12.93 45.21 8.91
CA THR A 3 -13.54 43.89 8.79
C THR A 3 -12.46 42.83 8.84
N VAL A 4 -12.42 42.07 9.92
CA VAL A 4 -11.63 40.84 10.03
C VAL A 4 -12.33 39.79 9.17
N ASP A 5 -11.65 39.33 8.11
CA ASP A 5 -12.12 38.20 7.31
C ASP A 5 -12.42 37.00 8.21
N PRO A 6 -13.58 36.34 8.06
CA PRO A 6 -13.87 35.12 8.78
C PRO A 6 -13.06 33.99 8.13
N TRP A 7 -11.81 33.83 8.58
CA TRP A 7 -11.08 32.60 8.34
C TRP A 7 -11.92 31.45 8.86
N VAL A 8 -12.42 30.63 7.93
CA VAL A 8 -13.18 29.42 8.20
C VAL A 8 -12.35 28.53 9.11
N THR A 9 -12.62 28.63 10.41
CA THR A 9 -12.20 27.66 11.41
C THR A 9 -12.85 26.34 11.02
N LYS A 10 -12.08 25.43 10.41
CA LYS A 10 -12.58 24.06 10.17
C LYS A 10 -12.88 23.46 11.53
N GLY A 11 -14.17 23.31 11.85
CA GLY A 11 -14.61 22.54 13.02
C GLY A 11 -14.04 21.12 13.00
N PRO A 12 -14.12 20.39 14.13
CA PRO A 12 -13.62 19.02 14.22
C PRO A 12 -14.33 18.12 13.21
N SER A 13 -13.65 17.82 12.11
CA SER A 13 -14.15 16.94 11.07
C SER A 13 -13.74 15.49 11.38
N PRO A 14 -14.65 14.51 11.29
CA PRO A 14 -14.31 13.09 11.44
C PRO A 14 -13.51 12.56 10.24
N TRP A 15 -13.45 13.31 9.14
CA TRP A 15 -12.71 12.98 7.91
C TRP A 15 -11.24 13.35 8.04
N VAL A 16 -10.35 12.63 7.34
CA VAL A 16 -8.92 12.97 7.31
C VAL A 16 -8.72 14.34 6.66
N ARG A 17 -9.37 14.57 5.51
CA ARG A 17 -9.33 15.87 4.83
C ARG A 17 -10.71 16.40 4.48
N GLY A 18 -11.62 15.52 4.08
CA GLY A 18 -13.00 15.83 3.71
C GLY A 18 -13.64 14.68 2.93
N PRO A 19 -14.98 14.60 2.85
CA PRO A 19 -15.68 13.43 2.33
C PRO A 19 -15.30 13.06 0.89
N VAL A 20 -15.07 14.05 0.02
CA VAL A 20 -14.68 13.80 -1.38
C VAL A 20 -13.25 13.25 -1.47
N TRP A 21 -12.32 13.85 -0.72
CA TRP A 21 -10.92 13.43 -0.73
C TRP A 21 -10.76 12.05 -0.12
N ASP A 22 -11.34 11.84 1.06
CA ASP A 22 -11.37 10.55 1.73
C ASP A 22 -12.10 9.50 0.88
N GLY A 23 -13.22 9.87 0.26
CA GLY A 23 -13.98 9.02 -0.67
C GLY A 23 -13.13 8.47 -1.81
N PHE A 24 -12.32 9.34 -2.43
CA PHE A 24 -11.46 8.96 -3.55
C PHE A 24 -10.25 8.13 -3.10
N TRP A 25 -9.50 8.59 -2.07
CA TRP A 25 -8.21 8.02 -1.69
C TRP A 25 -8.32 6.94 -0.61
N MET A 26 -8.94 7.26 0.52
CA MET A 26 -8.97 6.39 1.70
C MET A 26 -10.03 5.29 1.56
N LEU A 27 -11.19 5.64 1.01
CA LEU A 27 -12.35 4.77 0.84
C LEU A 27 -12.43 4.20 -0.59
N SER A 28 -11.29 4.12 -1.28
CA SER A 28 -11.22 3.75 -2.68
C SER A 28 -11.87 2.40 -2.99
N ALA A 29 -11.84 1.46 -2.04
CA ALA A 29 -12.54 0.18 -2.17
C ALA A 29 -14.04 0.31 -2.49
N LEU A 30 -14.72 1.35 -1.97
CA LEU A 30 -16.17 1.52 -2.13
C LEU A 30 -16.58 1.88 -3.56
N TRP A 31 -15.73 2.59 -4.30
CA TRP A 31 -15.99 2.89 -5.72
C TRP A 31 -15.26 1.90 -6.64
N LEU A 32 -14.10 1.37 -6.23
CA LEU A 32 -13.33 0.43 -7.05
C LEU A 32 -14.07 -0.90 -7.20
N ALA A 33 -14.65 -1.43 -6.13
CA ALA A 33 -15.41 -2.68 -6.17
C ALA A 33 -16.56 -2.69 -7.21
N PRO A 34 -17.51 -1.73 -7.22
CA PRO A 34 -18.57 -1.72 -8.23
C PRO A 34 -18.04 -1.47 -9.65
N ILE A 35 -17.01 -0.63 -9.82
CA ILE A 35 -16.39 -0.43 -11.14
C ILE A 35 -15.76 -1.73 -11.64
N VAL A 36 -15.04 -2.46 -10.80
CA VAL A 36 -14.40 -3.72 -11.17
C VAL A 36 -15.45 -4.73 -11.61
N LEU A 37 -16.53 -4.88 -10.84
CA LEU A 37 -17.65 -5.77 -11.19
C LEU A 37 -18.32 -5.37 -12.52
N LEU A 38 -18.47 -4.07 -12.77
CA LEU A 38 -19.02 -3.55 -14.02
C LEU A 38 -18.11 -3.87 -15.20
N LEU A 39 -16.80 -3.63 -15.08
CA LEU A 39 -15.84 -3.80 -16.17
C LEU A 39 -15.56 -5.27 -16.53
N VAL A 40 -15.85 -6.21 -15.64
CA VAL A 40 -15.75 -7.65 -15.95
C VAL A 40 -17.08 -8.29 -16.34
N HIS A 41 -18.18 -7.55 -16.26
CA HIS A 41 -19.49 -8.08 -16.56
C HIS A 41 -19.56 -8.57 -18.02
N GLY A 42 -19.96 -9.83 -18.21
CA GLY A 42 -20.04 -10.47 -19.53
C GLY A 42 -18.74 -11.11 -20.04
N TYR A 43 -17.63 -11.01 -19.29
CA TYR A 43 -16.35 -11.62 -19.67
C TYR A 43 -16.09 -12.91 -18.86
N SER A 44 -15.70 -13.98 -19.55
CA SER A 44 -15.28 -15.24 -18.92
C SER A 44 -13.89 -15.15 -18.28
N ASN A 45 -12.99 -14.37 -18.89
CA ASN A 45 -11.67 -14.02 -18.37
C ASN A 45 -11.58 -12.52 -18.07
N PRO A 46 -11.44 -12.10 -16.80
CA PRO A 46 -11.27 -10.70 -16.42
C PRO A 46 -10.09 -9.97 -17.06
N GLU A 47 -9.00 -10.66 -17.42
CA GLU A 47 -7.85 -10.03 -18.09
C GLU A 47 -8.16 -9.62 -19.54
N SER A 48 -9.18 -10.25 -20.15
CA SER A 48 -9.66 -9.89 -21.48
C SER A 48 -10.69 -8.74 -21.47
N SER A 49 -11.06 -8.26 -20.28
CA SER A 49 -12.09 -7.23 -20.13
C SER A 49 -11.49 -5.81 -20.06
N PRO A 50 -12.32 -4.75 -20.19
CA PRO A 50 -11.90 -3.37 -19.94
C PRO A 50 -11.25 -3.11 -18.58
N LEU A 51 -11.36 -4.06 -17.63
CA LEU A 51 -10.68 -4.00 -16.35
C LEU A 51 -9.16 -3.93 -16.51
N ASP A 52 -8.61 -4.62 -17.51
CA ASP A 52 -7.17 -4.62 -17.76
C ASP A 52 -6.63 -3.22 -18.10
N LEU A 53 -7.38 -2.41 -18.85
CA LEU A 53 -7.02 -1.02 -19.13
C LEU A 53 -7.07 -0.15 -17.87
N LEU A 54 -8.05 -0.37 -16.99
CA LEU A 54 -8.11 0.32 -15.71
C LEU A 54 -6.90 -0.04 -14.84
N TYR A 55 -6.59 -1.33 -14.73
CA TYR A 55 -5.48 -1.80 -13.91
C TYR A 55 -4.12 -1.37 -14.46
N PHE A 56 -3.96 -1.37 -15.78
CA PHE A 56 -2.82 -0.76 -16.46
C PHE A 56 -2.63 0.70 -16.04
N GLY A 57 -3.68 1.52 -16.13
CA GLY A 57 -3.62 2.93 -15.74
C GLY A 57 -3.28 3.11 -14.26
N LEU A 58 -3.89 2.33 -13.37
CA LEU A 58 -3.60 2.37 -11.93
C LEU A 58 -2.17 1.93 -11.61
N THR A 59 -1.68 0.90 -12.29
CA THR A 59 -0.30 0.41 -12.14
C THR A 59 0.69 1.46 -12.60
N ALA A 60 0.52 2.00 -13.81
CA ALA A 60 1.41 3.02 -14.36
C ALA A 60 1.46 4.27 -13.47
N LEU A 61 0.31 4.71 -12.94
CA LEU A 61 0.22 5.95 -12.18
C LEU A 61 0.54 5.80 -10.68
N PHE A 62 0.34 4.64 -10.06
CA PHE A 62 0.41 4.54 -8.60
C PHE A 62 1.31 3.41 -8.06
N TRP A 63 1.67 2.41 -8.86
CA TRP A 63 2.43 1.27 -8.33
C TRP A 63 3.84 1.64 -7.88
N ILE A 64 4.64 2.36 -8.66
CA ILE A 64 5.99 2.71 -8.19
C ILE A 64 5.96 4.00 -7.35
N GLY A 65 5.00 4.89 -7.63
CA GLY A 65 4.77 6.10 -6.86
C GLY A 65 4.45 5.84 -5.39
N HIS A 66 3.56 4.90 -5.08
CA HIS A 66 3.25 4.57 -3.68
C HIS A 66 4.43 3.91 -2.97
N ARG A 67 5.18 3.03 -3.64
CA ARG A 67 6.37 2.37 -3.08
C ARG A 67 7.41 3.40 -2.62
N LEU A 68 7.63 4.43 -3.42
CA LEU A 68 8.59 5.49 -3.11
C LEU A 68 8.02 6.60 -2.23
N SER A 69 6.74 6.54 -1.87
CA SER A 69 6.07 7.63 -1.14
C SER A 69 6.64 7.82 0.27
N SER A 70 6.90 6.74 1.02
CA SER A 70 7.48 6.80 2.37
C SER A 70 8.94 7.27 2.34
N THR A 71 9.68 6.85 1.31
CA THR A 71 11.04 7.34 0.99
C THR A 71 11.03 8.83 0.69
N TYR A 72 10.09 9.29 -0.14
CA TYR A 72 9.90 10.69 -0.46
C TYR A 72 9.60 11.51 0.80
N LEU A 73 8.69 11.03 1.65
CA LEU A 73 8.38 11.70 2.91
C LEU A 73 9.62 11.81 3.81
N ALA A 74 10.36 10.71 3.99
CA ALA A 74 11.52 10.68 4.87
C ALA A 74 12.60 11.67 4.43
N TYR A 75 12.91 11.77 3.14
CA TYR A 75 14.11 12.46 2.65
C TYR A 75 13.85 13.79 1.93
N CYS A 76 12.65 13.99 1.37
CA CYS A 76 12.31 15.15 0.55
C CYS A 76 11.43 16.18 1.26
N THR A 77 11.14 15.98 2.55
CA THR A 77 10.29 16.88 3.34
C THR A 77 11.08 17.53 4.47
N GLU A 78 10.69 18.75 4.82
CA GLU A 78 11.18 19.45 6.01
C GLU A 78 10.61 18.82 7.29
N ALA A 79 9.39 18.29 7.21
CA ALA A 79 8.69 17.65 8.31
C ALA A 79 9.49 16.52 8.98
N TYR A 80 10.15 15.65 8.19
CA TYR A 80 10.89 14.50 8.71
C TYR A 80 12.38 14.75 8.97
N ARG A 81 12.92 15.94 8.66
CA ARG A 81 14.34 16.25 8.89
C ARG A 81 14.80 16.12 10.35
N PRO A 82 14.01 16.49 11.38
CA PRO A 82 14.42 16.25 12.76
C PRO A 82 14.59 14.75 13.04
N LEU A 83 13.68 13.92 12.55
CA LEU A 83 13.73 12.46 12.71
C LEU A 83 14.94 11.83 12.00
N LEU A 84 15.30 12.31 10.79
CA LEU A 84 16.52 11.86 10.11
C LEU A 84 17.78 12.07 10.96
N ARG A 85 17.84 13.17 11.71
CA ARG A 85 19.00 13.52 12.56
C ARG A 85 18.99 12.78 13.89
N LEU A 86 17.81 12.56 14.46
CA LEU A 86 17.65 11.93 15.78
C LEU A 86 17.66 10.40 15.71
N GLU A 87 17.23 9.81 14.60
CA GLU A 87 17.15 8.37 14.40
C GLU A 87 17.90 7.90 13.13
N PRO A 88 19.19 8.25 12.95
CA PRO A 88 19.94 7.97 11.72
C PRO A 88 20.08 6.47 11.45
N ILE A 89 20.06 5.62 12.49
CA ILE A 89 20.06 4.17 12.30
C ILE A 89 18.83 3.73 11.51
N ARG A 90 17.64 4.21 11.89
CA ARG A 90 16.38 3.82 11.27
C ARG A 90 16.22 4.36 9.86
N PHE A 91 16.61 5.62 9.65
CA PHE A 91 16.37 6.32 8.39
C PHE A 91 17.57 6.32 7.43
N VAL A 92 18.77 5.89 7.84
CA VAL A 92 19.94 5.90 6.96
C VAL A 92 20.63 4.55 6.97
N VAL A 93 21.05 4.08 8.15
CA VAL A 93 21.87 2.85 8.25
C VAL A 93 21.09 1.62 7.80
N ILE A 94 19.87 1.41 8.31
CA ILE A 94 19.07 0.22 7.96
C ILE A 94 18.69 0.23 6.47
N PRO A 95 18.18 1.33 5.87
CA PRO A 95 17.93 1.37 4.43
C PRO A 95 19.16 1.06 3.58
N LEU A 96 20.34 1.59 3.94
CA LEU A 96 21.59 1.27 3.24
C LEU A 96 21.98 -0.20 3.40
N ALA A 97 21.81 -0.77 4.60
CA ALA A 97 22.07 -2.17 4.86
C ALA A 97 21.13 -3.09 4.07
N ILE A 98 19.84 -2.75 3.96
CA ILE A 98 18.87 -3.47 3.13
C ILE A 98 19.32 -3.45 1.66
N THR A 99 19.66 -2.27 1.12
CA THR A 99 20.18 -2.16 -0.25
C THR A 99 21.42 -3.02 -0.44
N ALA A 100 22.42 -2.89 0.44
CA ALA A 100 23.65 -3.68 0.36
C ALA A 100 23.36 -5.19 0.41
N ALA A 101 22.45 -5.63 1.28
CA ALA A 101 22.05 -7.04 1.39
C ALA A 101 21.38 -7.55 0.12
N CYS A 102 20.40 -6.82 -0.44
CA CYS A 102 19.75 -7.22 -1.70
C CYS A 102 20.75 -7.32 -2.86
N PHE A 103 21.68 -6.38 -2.97
CA PHE A 103 22.72 -6.43 -4.00
C PHE A 103 23.73 -7.57 -3.76
N ALA A 104 24.11 -7.83 -2.51
CA ALA A 104 24.96 -8.97 -2.16
C ALA A 104 24.27 -10.32 -2.43
N ILE A 105 22.94 -10.38 -2.37
CA ILE A 105 22.16 -11.57 -2.73
C ILE A 105 22.16 -11.79 -4.24
N PHE A 106 21.91 -10.78 -5.08
CA PHE A 106 21.68 -11.02 -6.52
C PHE A 106 22.90 -10.83 -7.43
N LEU A 107 23.83 -9.93 -7.09
CA LEU A 107 24.98 -9.66 -7.97
C LEU A 107 25.89 -10.88 -8.16
N PRO A 108 26.26 -11.66 -7.12
CA PRO A 108 27.15 -12.80 -7.29
C PRO A 108 26.56 -13.85 -8.25
N GLY A 109 27.40 -14.41 -9.11
CA GLY A 109 27.03 -15.52 -10.01
C GLY A 109 26.64 -16.78 -9.26
N ASP A 110 26.12 -17.78 -9.98
CA ASP A 110 25.63 -19.04 -9.37
C ASP A 110 26.73 -19.86 -8.70
N SER A 111 27.99 -19.65 -9.07
CA SER A 111 29.14 -20.31 -8.45
C SER A 111 29.67 -19.62 -7.19
N ALA A 112 29.22 -18.41 -6.88
CA ALA A 112 29.78 -17.59 -5.81
C ALA A 112 29.09 -17.80 -4.45
N LEU A 113 27.87 -18.33 -4.43
CA LEU A 113 27.09 -18.62 -3.21
C LEU A 113 26.56 -20.07 -3.27
N PRO A 114 26.17 -20.67 -2.13
CA PRO A 114 25.67 -22.05 -2.08
C PRO A 114 24.37 -22.29 -2.86
N TRP A 115 23.62 -21.24 -3.19
CA TRP A 115 22.34 -21.28 -3.89
C TRP A 115 22.43 -20.54 -5.22
N THR A 116 21.70 -21.05 -6.22
CA THR A 116 21.57 -20.38 -7.53
C THR A 116 20.86 -19.03 -7.40
N ARG A 117 20.95 -18.16 -8.42
CA ARG A 117 20.22 -16.89 -8.44
C ARG A 117 18.71 -17.10 -8.40
N GLU A 118 18.21 -18.14 -9.04
CA GLU A 118 16.79 -18.48 -9.03
C GLU A 118 16.33 -18.88 -7.62
N GLU A 119 17.07 -19.76 -6.94
CA GLU A 119 16.77 -20.15 -5.55
C GLU A 119 16.80 -18.95 -4.60
N ARG A 120 17.79 -18.05 -4.79
CA ARG A 120 17.89 -16.79 -4.04
C ARG A 120 16.69 -15.86 -4.30
N LEU A 121 16.24 -15.77 -5.55
CA LEU A 121 15.06 -15.00 -5.95
C LEU A 121 13.81 -15.54 -5.26
N ILE A 122 13.58 -16.85 -5.34
CA ILE A 122 12.45 -17.53 -4.71
C ILE A 122 12.47 -17.29 -3.19
N GLY A 123 13.63 -17.52 -2.56
CA GLY A 123 13.81 -17.32 -1.12
C GLY A 123 13.48 -15.90 -0.68
N LEU A 124 13.95 -14.89 -1.42
CA LEU A 124 13.68 -13.49 -1.08
C LEU A 124 12.24 -13.10 -1.40
N ALA A 125 11.64 -13.64 -2.45
CA ALA A 125 10.23 -13.44 -2.78
C ALA A 125 9.29 -14.00 -1.70
N ILE A 126 9.64 -15.11 -1.05
CA ILE A 126 8.91 -15.63 0.12
C ILE A 126 8.95 -14.64 1.28
N VAL A 127 10.13 -14.11 1.59
CA VAL A 127 10.31 -13.12 2.66
C VAL A 127 9.54 -11.85 2.34
N ASP A 128 9.66 -11.35 1.11
CA ASP A 128 8.94 -10.18 0.60
C ASP A 128 7.43 -10.36 0.71
N TYR A 129 6.93 -11.52 0.30
CA TYR A 129 5.51 -11.86 0.41
C TYR A 129 5.02 -11.81 1.87
N ALA A 130 5.74 -12.42 2.82
CA ALA A 130 5.38 -12.35 4.23
C ALA A 130 5.40 -10.89 4.76
N CYS A 131 6.39 -10.11 4.35
CA CYS A 131 6.50 -8.70 4.70
C CYS A 131 5.36 -7.87 4.11
N VAL A 132 5.01 -8.07 2.84
CA VAL A 132 3.96 -7.32 2.16
C VAL A 132 2.60 -7.63 2.76
N THR A 133 2.26 -8.90 3.00
CA THR A 133 0.98 -9.28 3.63
C THR A 133 0.81 -8.60 4.99
N TYR A 134 1.86 -8.60 5.81
CA TYR A 134 1.83 -7.88 7.08
C TYR A 134 1.71 -6.36 6.88
N HIS A 135 2.43 -5.80 5.91
CA HIS A 135 2.42 -4.38 5.59
C HIS A 135 1.02 -3.88 5.19
N PHE A 136 0.32 -4.59 4.31
CA PHE A 136 -1.08 -4.26 3.97
C PHE A 136 -1.98 -4.22 5.21
N ALA A 137 -1.94 -5.26 6.04
CA ALA A 137 -2.73 -5.32 7.26
C ALA A 137 -2.38 -4.17 8.23
N ALA A 138 -1.10 -3.83 8.35
CA ALA A 138 -0.65 -2.71 9.17
C ALA A 138 -1.12 -1.35 8.63
N GLN A 139 -1.20 -1.18 7.30
CA GLN A 139 -1.73 0.03 6.68
C GLN A 139 -3.23 0.21 6.98
N HIS A 140 -4.02 -0.86 6.88
CA HIS A 140 -5.44 -0.80 7.24
C HIS A 140 -5.65 -0.44 8.72
N PHE A 141 -4.82 -0.98 9.61
CA PHE A 141 -4.81 -0.56 11.01
C PHE A 141 -4.46 0.94 11.16
N GLY A 142 -3.49 1.43 10.39
CA GLY A 142 -3.12 2.85 10.33
C GLY A 142 -4.29 3.75 9.94
N ALA A 143 -5.00 3.40 8.86
CA ALA A 143 -6.19 4.14 8.40
C ALA A 143 -7.31 4.16 9.45
N LEU A 144 -7.62 3.01 10.07
CA LEU A 144 -8.60 2.94 11.16
C LEU A 144 -8.17 3.78 12.38
N SER A 145 -6.86 3.82 12.67
CA SER A 145 -6.30 4.65 13.73
C SER A 145 -6.43 6.14 13.43
N LEU A 146 -6.26 6.57 12.18
CA LEU A 146 -6.48 7.95 11.75
C LEU A 146 -7.95 8.36 11.97
N TYR A 147 -8.90 7.55 11.52
CA TYR A 147 -10.32 7.84 11.72
C TYR A 147 -10.75 7.80 13.18
N ARG A 148 -10.18 6.90 13.98
CA ARG A 148 -10.38 6.91 15.43
C ARG A 148 -9.85 8.19 16.05
N SER A 149 -8.68 8.66 15.64
CA SER A 149 -8.09 9.91 16.13
C SER A 149 -8.93 11.13 15.74
N ARG A 150 -9.45 11.17 14.51
CA ARG A 150 -10.35 12.24 14.04
C ARG A 150 -11.66 12.29 14.82
N ALA A 151 -12.13 11.14 15.28
CA ALA A 151 -13.29 10.98 16.15
C ALA A 151 -12.99 11.14 17.66
N ASP A 152 -11.87 11.78 18.06
CA ASP A 152 -11.48 12.00 19.47
C ASP A 152 -11.31 10.75 20.34
N ARG A 153 -11.08 9.60 19.71
CA ARG A 153 -10.99 8.31 20.42
C ARG A 153 -9.58 7.71 20.41
N SER A 154 -8.56 8.53 20.19
CA SER A 154 -7.16 8.06 20.08
C SER A 154 -6.68 7.29 21.32
N SER A 155 -7.16 7.64 22.51
CA SER A 155 -6.83 7.01 23.80
C SER A 155 -7.59 5.71 24.08
N CYS A 156 -8.63 5.35 23.31
CA CYS A 156 -9.44 4.16 23.59
C CYS A 156 -8.69 2.86 23.26
N ILE A 157 -8.16 2.21 24.30
CA ILE A 157 -7.37 0.97 24.19
C ILE A 157 -8.20 -0.17 23.58
N GLN A 158 -9.47 -0.29 23.97
CA GLN A 158 -10.34 -1.36 23.48
C GLN A 158 -10.60 -1.23 21.98
N THR A 159 -10.97 -0.05 21.50
CA THR A 159 -11.13 0.22 20.06
C THR A 159 -9.81 -0.01 19.30
N ARG A 160 -8.66 0.29 19.92
CA ARG A 160 -7.34 -0.01 19.33
C ARG A 160 -7.03 -1.48 19.20
N ARG A 161 -7.37 -2.29 20.20
CA ARG A 161 -7.24 -3.75 20.11
C ARG A 161 -8.17 -4.31 19.05
N SER A 162 -9.41 -3.82 19.00
CA SER A 162 -10.39 -4.20 17.98
C SER A 162 -9.91 -3.87 16.56
N ASP A 163 -9.41 -2.65 16.33
CA ASP A 163 -8.85 -2.26 15.03
C ASP A 163 -7.71 -3.15 14.58
N ARG A 164 -6.81 -3.47 15.49
CA ARG A 164 -5.66 -4.30 15.19
C ARG A 164 -6.10 -5.73 14.88
N PHE A 165 -7.04 -6.26 15.63
CA PHE A 165 -7.61 -7.58 15.37
C PHE A 165 -8.33 -7.60 14.01
N PHE A 166 -9.20 -6.62 13.75
CA PHE A 166 -9.92 -6.51 12.48
C PHE A 166 -8.95 -6.41 11.30
N ALA A 167 -7.96 -5.52 11.36
CA ALA A 167 -7.02 -5.31 10.27
C ALA A 167 -6.09 -6.50 10.02
N LEU A 168 -5.57 -7.15 11.07
CA LEU A 168 -4.72 -8.34 10.93
C LEU A 168 -5.50 -9.56 10.43
N THR A 169 -6.74 -9.74 10.90
CA THR A 169 -7.55 -10.88 10.48
C THR A 169 -8.12 -10.66 9.08
N VAL A 170 -8.82 -9.55 8.85
CA VAL A 170 -9.49 -9.26 7.57
C VAL A 170 -8.49 -8.84 6.50
N GLY A 171 -7.64 -7.86 6.79
CA GLY A 171 -6.65 -7.34 5.84
C GLY A 171 -5.34 -8.13 5.78
N GLY A 172 -5.21 -9.22 6.55
CA GLY A 172 -4.02 -10.07 6.57
C GLY A 172 -4.37 -11.54 6.34
N VAL A 173 -4.91 -12.21 7.36
CA VAL A 173 -5.19 -13.66 7.32
C VAL A 173 -6.19 -14.03 6.21
N LEU A 174 -7.33 -13.36 6.14
CA LEU A 174 -8.35 -13.68 5.13
C LEU A 174 -7.88 -13.34 3.71
N VAL A 175 -7.03 -12.33 3.56
CA VAL A 175 -6.41 -11.97 2.29
C VAL A 175 -5.39 -13.02 1.87
N PHE A 176 -4.53 -13.48 2.79
CA PHE A 176 -3.62 -14.59 2.55
C PHE A 176 -4.36 -15.86 2.13
N ILE A 177 -5.49 -16.16 2.79
CA ILE A 177 -6.37 -17.26 2.38
C ILE A 177 -6.92 -17.00 0.98
N ALA A 178 -7.44 -15.81 0.69
CA ALA A 178 -7.98 -15.47 -0.63
C ALA A 178 -6.92 -15.60 -1.74
N ASP A 179 -5.69 -15.15 -1.47
CA ASP A 179 -4.52 -15.20 -2.33
C ASP A 179 -4.13 -16.65 -2.66
N ILE A 180 -4.00 -17.51 -1.65
CA ILE A 180 -3.78 -18.95 -1.80
C ILE A 180 -4.86 -19.59 -2.68
N LEU A 181 -6.12 -19.32 -2.37
CA LEU A 181 -7.25 -19.93 -3.08
C LEU A 181 -7.38 -19.38 -4.51
N ALA A 182 -6.94 -18.15 -4.76
CA ALA A 182 -6.96 -17.54 -6.09
C ALA A 182 -5.79 -18.00 -6.98
N GLY A 183 -4.85 -18.79 -6.47
CA GLY A 183 -3.65 -19.21 -7.20
C GLY A 183 -2.61 -18.10 -7.34
N ALA A 184 -2.70 -17.08 -6.48
CA ALA A 184 -1.91 -15.85 -6.54
C ALA A 184 -0.47 -15.98 -6.07
N VAL A 185 -0.23 -16.97 -5.21
CA VAL A 185 1.13 -17.38 -4.84
C VAL A 185 1.77 -17.82 -6.15
N ALA A 186 2.50 -16.91 -6.79
CA ALA A 186 3.10 -17.03 -8.12
C ALA A 186 4.13 -18.17 -8.24
N TYR A 187 4.17 -19.02 -7.22
CA TYR A 187 5.02 -20.16 -7.07
C TYR A 187 4.20 -21.40 -6.69
N GLN A 188 2.90 -21.53 -6.96
CA GLN A 188 2.20 -22.79 -6.64
C GLN A 188 2.92 -24.02 -7.25
N ASP A 189 3.51 -23.87 -8.44
CA ASP A 189 4.28 -24.94 -9.06
C ASP A 189 5.70 -25.13 -8.45
N GLN A 190 6.29 -24.11 -7.82
CA GLN A 190 7.64 -24.15 -7.23
C GLN A 190 7.67 -24.25 -5.68
N TRP A 191 6.77 -23.58 -4.96
CA TRP A 191 6.55 -23.63 -3.51
C TRP A 191 5.80 -24.88 -3.07
N ILE A 192 4.81 -25.33 -3.85
CA ILE A 192 3.68 -26.09 -3.29
C ILE A 192 3.58 -27.53 -3.80
N GLY A 193 4.23 -27.88 -4.92
CA GLY A 193 4.16 -29.23 -5.52
C GLY A 193 4.47 -30.40 -4.56
N GLY A 194 5.18 -30.16 -3.45
CA GLY A 194 5.40 -31.15 -2.38
C GLY A 194 4.65 -30.92 -1.06
N TRP A 195 4.03 -29.76 -0.83
CA TRP A 195 3.58 -29.33 0.51
C TRP A 195 2.11 -28.94 0.63
N PHE A 196 1.37 -28.67 -0.47
CA PHE A 196 -0.10 -28.59 -0.32
C PHE A 196 -0.67 -29.99 -0.35
N PRO A 197 -1.34 -30.39 0.74
CA PRO A 197 -2.09 -31.61 0.71
C PRO A 197 -3.23 -31.48 -0.31
N ALA A 198 -3.46 -32.53 -1.10
CA ALA A 198 -4.57 -32.61 -2.05
C ALA A 198 -5.94 -32.30 -1.41
N TRP A 199 -6.06 -32.45 -0.08
CA TRP A 199 -7.30 -32.14 0.65
C TRP A 199 -7.68 -30.65 0.58
N ILE A 200 -6.72 -29.71 0.47
CA ILE A 200 -7.02 -28.27 0.40
C ILE A 200 -7.76 -27.94 -0.90
N VAL A 201 -7.29 -28.51 -2.02
CA VAL A 201 -7.95 -28.37 -3.34
C VAL A 201 -9.35 -28.98 -3.30
N SER A 202 -9.50 -30.16 -2.68
CA SER A 202 -10.82 -30.82 -2.56
C SER A 202 -11.82 -30.07 -1.66
N THR A 203 -11.34 -29.20 -0.77
CA THR A 203 -12.17 -28.48 0.23
C THR A 203 -12.23 -26.97 -0.05
N GLU A 204 -11.72 -26.51 -1.19
CA GLU A 204 -11.55 -25.08 -1.51
C GLU A 204 -12.84 -24.27 -1.32
N ASN A 205 -13.97 -24.79 -1.81
CA ASN A 205 -15.29 -24.15 -1.65
C ASN A 205 -15.75 -24.05 -0.19
N GLY A 206 -15.44 -25.08 0.62
CA GLY A 206 -15.72 -25.07 2.06
C GLY A 206 -14.87 -24.03 2.79
N ILE A 207 -13.58 -23.91 2.43
CA ILE A 207 -12.68 -22.90 2.98
C ILE A 207 -13.16 -21.49 2.60
N ARG A 208 -13.54 -21.25 1.35
CA ARG A 208 -14.13 -19.98 0.89
C ARG A 208 -15.39 -19.62 1.68
N GLY A 209 -16.31 -20.59 1.83
CA GLY A 209 -17.54 -20.41 2.60
C GLY A 209 -17.28 -20.06 4.07
N GLY A 210 -16.36 -20.79 4.71
CA GLY A 210 -15.93 -20.52 6.09
C GLY A 210 -15.27 -19.15 6.24
N ALA A 211 -14.34 -18.80 5.35
CA ALA A 211 -13.68 -17.50 5.34
C ALA A 211 -14.66 -16.35 5.13
N MET A 212 -15.64 -16.51 4.23
CA MET A 212 -16.72 -15.54 4.02
C MET A 212 -17.60 -15.39 5.27
N PHE A 213 -17.96 -16.49 5.93
CA PHE A 213 -18.72 -16.44 7.17
C PHE A 213 -17.96 -15.69 8.27
N VAL A 214 -16.66 -16.01 8.46
CA VAL A 214 -15.78 -15.31 9.41
C VAL A 214 -15.70 -13.82 9.10
N LEU A 215 -15.54 -13.46 7.83
CA LEU A 215 -15.53 -12.06 7.37
C LEU A 215 -16.82 -11.33 7.78
N LEU A 216 -17.98 -11.92 7.51
CA LEU A 216 -19.28 -11.33 7.81
C LEU A 216 -19.48 -11.15 9.32
N VAL A 217 -19.13 -12.15 10.13
CA VAL A 217 -19.24 -12.09 11.60
C VAL A 217 -18.31 -11.02 12.18
N ILE A 218 -17.04 -11.00 11.77
CA ILE A 218 -16.06 -10.01 12.26
C ILE A 218 -16.46 -8.59 11.84
N THR A 219 -16.96 -8.42 10.61
CA THR A 219 -17.42 -7.13 10.12
C THR A 219 -18.67 -6.66 10.88
N ALA A 220 -19.68 -7.51 11.02
CA ALA A 220 -20.91 -7.18 11.74
C ALA A 220 -20.64 -6.82 13.21
N THR A 221 -19.81 -7.60 13.89
CA THR A 221 -19.42 -7.32 15.30
C THR A 221 -18.65 -6.01 15.44
N THR A 222 -17.71 -5.73 14.53
CA THR A 222 -16.94 -4.47 14.53
C THR A 222 -17.85 -3.26 14.26
N LEU A 223 -18.77 -3.37 13.30
CA LEU A 223 -19.74 -2.31 12.98
C LEU A 223 -20.72 -2.08 14.12
N PHE A 224 -21.27 -3.15 14.71
CA PHE A 224 -22.16 -3.05 15.85
C PHE A 224 -21.47 -2.37 17.04
N ALA A 225 -20.22 -2.74 17.33
CA ALA A 225 -19.43 -2.10 18.37
C ALA A 225 -19.20 -0.61 18.07
N GLU A 226 -18.91 -0.23 16.83
CA GLU A 226 -18.73 1.17 16.44
C GLU A 226 -20.02 1.99 16.60
N LEU A 227 -21.16 1.45 16.18
CA LEU A 227 -22.46 2.14 16.26
C LEU A 227 -23.00 2.30 17.69
N ARG A 228 -22.52 1.49 18.64
CA ARG A 228 -22.90 1.57 20.06
C ARG A 228 -22.10 2.63 20.83
N ILE A 229 -21.01 3.15 20.27
CA ILE A 229 -20.14 4.11 20.94
C ILE A 229 -20.66 5.54 20.69
N PRO A 230 -20.82 6.37 21.73
CA PRO A 230 -21.07 7.80 21.55
C PRO A 230 -19.98 8.45 20.70
N GLY A 231 -20.35 9.21 19.67
CA GLY A 231 -19.37 9.76 18.72
C GLY A 231 -18.85 8.75 17.69
N TRP A 232 -19.70 7.81 17.26
CA TRP A 232 -19.42 6.93 16.12
C TRP A 232 -18.98 7.72 14.88
N SER A 233 -18.09 7.13 14.08
CA SER A 233 -17.47 7.80 12.94
C SER A 233 -17.94 7.18 11.62
N LEU A 234 -18.72 7.93 10.84
CA LEU A 234 -19.13 7.53 9.50
C LEU A 234 -17.94 7.14 8.60
N PRO A 235 -16.86 7.94 8.46
CA PRO A 235 -15.73 7.53 7.61
C PRO A 235 -15.09 6.22 8.06
N ARG A 236 -15.05 5.96 9.36
CA ARG A 236 -14.55 4.70 9.92
C ARG A 236 -15.45 3.52 9.55
N VAL A 237 -16.77 3.69 9.68
CA VAL A 237 -17.77 2.68 9.25
C VAL A 237 -17.60 2.38 7.77
N LEU A 238 -17.50 3.42 6.93
CA LEU A 238 -17.30 3.28 5.49
C LEU A 238 -15.99 2.56 5.16
N TYR A 239 -14.91 2.81 5.91
CA TYR A 239 -13.64 2.12 5.73
C TYR A 239 -13.73 0.62 6.08
N ILE A 240 -14.39 0.29 7.21
CA ILE A 240 -14.64 -1.11 7.62
C ILE A 240 -15.45 -1.85 6.54
N VAL A 241 -16.51 -1.23 6.04
CA VAL A 241 -17.34 -1.79 4.95
C VAL A 241 -16.52 -1.94 3.68
N GLY A 242 -15.73 -0.93 3.29
CA GLY A 242 -14.89 -0.99 2.10
C GLY A 242 -13.87 -2.14 2.14
N LEU A 243 -13.19 -2.31 3.27
CA LEU A 243 -12.26 -3.43 3.46
C LEU A 243 -13.01 -4.78 3.39
N ALA A 244 -14.17 -4.89 4.03
CA ALA A 244 -14.97 -6.10 3.99
C ALA A 244 -15.47 -6.44 2.57
N VAL A 245 -15.92 -5.44 1.79
CA VAL A 245 -16.33 -5.63 0.40
C VAL A 245 -15.15 -6.13 -0.44
N MET A 246 -13.98 -5.51 -0.30
CA MET A 246 -12.78 -5.91 -1.03
C MET A 246 -12.38 -7.36 -0.73
N VAL A 247 -12.30 -7.75 0.55
CA VAL A 247 -11.97 -9.12 0.94
C VAL A 247 -13.07 -10.10 0.55
N GLY A 248 -14.34 -9.68 0.62
CA GLY A 248 -15.46 -10.50 0.17
C GLY A 248 -15.41 -10.79 -1.33
N LEU A 249 -15.01 -9.81 -2.14
CA LEU A 249 -14.77 -10.01 -3.57
C LEU A 249 -13.56 -10.92 -3.83
N ALA A 250 -12.47 -10.74 -3.08
CA ALA A 250 -11.28 -11.60 -3.14
C ALA A 250 -11.58 -13.08 -2.83
N LEU A 251 -12.47 -13.33 -1.86
CA LEU A 251 -12.87 -14.68 -1.46
C LEU A 251 -13.81 -15.36 -2.47
N ARG A 252 -14.41 -14.61 -3.41
CA ARG A 252 -15.23 -15.23 -4.47
C ARG A 252 -14.33 -16.00 -5.44
N PRO A 253 -14.77 -17.17 -5.92
CA PRO A 253 -14.05 -17.85 -6.98
C PRO A 253 -14.20 -17.05 -8.28
N ARG A 254 -13.07 -16.77 -8.97
CA ARG A 254 -12.93 -16.79 -10.45
C ARG A 254 -11.75 -16.02 -11.04
N SER A 255 -10.92 -15.29 -10.29
CA SER A 255 -9.77 -14.64 -10.93
C SER A 255 -8.77 -14.08 -9.93
N LEU A 256 -7.53 -14.55 -10.04
CA LEU A 256 -6.35 -13.90 -9.46
C LEU A 256 -6.31 -12.41 -9.82
N PHE A 257 -6.56 -12.11 -11.10
CA PHE A 257 -6.54 -10.75 -11.60
C PHE A 257 -7.50 -9.83 -10.83
N LEU A 258 -8.75 -10.25 -10.63
CA LEU A 258 -9.73 -9.48 -9.85
C LEU A 258 -9.24 -9.15 -8.43
N PHE A 259 -8.65 -10.14 -7.76
CA PHE A 259 -8.06 -9.95 -6.44
C PHE A 259 -6.95 -8.90 -6.49
N LEU A 260 -5.98 -9.07 -7.41
CA LEU A 260 -4.85 -8.15 -7.56
C LEU A 260 -5.33 -6.73 -7.85
N VAL A 261 -6.26 -6.54 -8.79
CA VAL A 261 -6.74 -5.20 -9.16
C VAL A 261 -7.33 -4.48 -7.96
N ILE A 262 -8.25 -5.10 -7.23
CA ILE A 262 -8.91 -4.42 -6.11
C ILE A 262 -7.91 -4.20 -4.98
N TRP A 263 -7.18 -5.25 -4.58
CA TRP A 263 -6.32 -5.24 -3.41
C TRP A 263 -5.14 -4.28 -3.57
N THR A 264 -4.38 -4.40 -4.66
CA THR A 264 -3.17 -3.59 -4.83
C THR A 264 -3.53 -2.14 -5.16
N SER A 265 -4.53 -1.90 -6.01
CA SER A 265 -4.90 -0.52 -6.38
C SER A 265 -5.44 0.28 -5.19
N GLN A 266 -6.25 -0.34 -4.33
CA GLN A 266 -6.76 0.31 -3.11
C GLN A 266 -5.59 0.78 -2.24
N HIS A 267 -4.62 -0.10 -2.03
CA HIS A 267 -3.41 0.18 -1.25
C HIS A 267 -2.56 1.30 -1.86
N TRP A 268 -2.31 1.27 -3.17
CA TRP A 268 -1.52 2.28 -3.87
C TRP A 268 -2.17 3.67 -3.78
N LEU A 269 -3.49 3.73 -4.00
CA LEU A 269 -4.27 4.96 -3.89
C LEU A 269 -4.22 5.51 -2.46
N LEU A 270 -4.50 4.69 -1.45
CA LEU A 270 -4.50 5.12 -0.06
C LEU A 270 -3.13 5.67 0.35
N ALA A 271 -2.05 4.94 0.09
CA ALA A 271 -0.68 5.36 0.40
C ALA A 271 -0.32 6.69 -0.30
N THR A 272 -0.62 6.81 -1.60
CA THR A 272 -0.36 8.04 -2.37
C THR A 272 -1.15 9.23 -1.81
N GLY A 273 -2.42 9.01 -1.47
CA GLY A 273 -3.26 10.00 -0.81
C GLY A 273 -2.63 10.48 0.50
N LEU A 274 -2.30 9.57 1.41
CA LEU A 274 -1.68 9.90 2.69
C LEU A 274 -0.36 10.66 2.50
N ALA A 275 0.50 10.19 1.59
CA ALA A 275 1.78 10.84 1.32
C ALA A 275 1.62 12.27 0.79
N SER A 276 0.58 12.53 -0.01
CA SER A 276 0.31 13.89 -0.51
C SER A 276 -0.09 14.89 0.57
N GLN A 277 -0.80 14.44 1.61
CA GLN A 277 -1.29 15.32 2.68
C GLN A 277 -0.29 15.47 3.81
N THR A 278 0.54 14.46 4.07
CA THR A 278 1.47 14.42 5.21
C THR A 278 2.35 15.67 5.32
N PRO A 279 3.05 16.13 4.27
CA PRO A 279 3.95 17.27 4.36
C PRO A 279 3.26 18.61 4.11
N SER A 280 1.94 18.64 3.93
CA SER A 280 1.21 19.85 3.51
C SER A 280 1.27 21.00 4.53
N ALA A 281 1.56 20.68 5.79
CA ALA A 281 1.71 21.62 6.89
C ALA A 281 3.16 21.72 7.40
N GLU A 282 4.14 21.30 6.60
CA GLU A 282 5.56 21.40 6.98
C GLU A 282 6.03 22.86 7.07
N SER A 283 7.01 23.13 7.93
CA SER A 283 7.61 24.45 8.08
C SER A 283 8.48 24.83 6.89
N SER A 284 8.48 26.10 6.50
CA SER A 284 9.38 26.65 5.49
C SER A 284 10.86 26.43 5.85
N PRO A 285 11.71 25.98 4.91
CA PRO A 285 13.13 25.79 5.16
C PRO A 285 13.85 27.12 5.36
N THR A 286 14.78 27.17 6.33
CA THR A 286 15.59 28.36 6.63
C THR A 286 16.69 28.62 5.61
N THR A 287 17.24 27.57 5.00
CA THR A 287 18.37 27.64 4.05
C THR A 287 18.27 26.58 2.96
N GLY A 288 18.97 26.81 1.83
CA GLY A 288 19.11 25.83 0.74
C GLY A 288 18.11 26.02 -0.39
N ILE A 289 18.60 26.14 -1.63
CA ILE A 289 17.78 26.36 -2.82
C ILE A 289 16.89 25.13 -3.11
N VAL A 290 17.48 23.93 -3.14
CA VAL A 290 16.75 22.67 -3.38
C VAL A 290 15.62 22.49 -2.37
N ARG A 291 15.88 22.78 -1.09
CA ARG A 291 14.89 22.70 -0.01
C ARG A 291 13.71 23.62 -0.24
N ARG A 292 13.95 24.86 -0.68
CA ARG A 292 12.89 25.81 -1.01
C ARG A 292 12.02 25.34 -2.18
N TYR A 293 12.60 24.69 -3.18
CA TYR A 293 11.84 24.10 -4.29
C TYR A 293 11.00 22.91 -3.82
N LEU A 294 11.58 21.96 -3.08
CA LEU A 294 10.86 20.83 -2.51
C LEU A 294 9.72 21.28 -1.60
N HIS A 295 9.96 22.26 -0.73
CA HIS A 295 8.93 22.82 0.13
C HIS A 295 7.74 23.40 -0.65
N ARG A 296 8.00 24.17 -1.71
CA ARG A 296 6.93 24.69 -2.60
C ARG A 296 6.11 23.57 -3.23
N LEU A 297 6.70 22.41 -3.48
CA LEU A 297 5.99 21.23 -3.97
C LEU A 297 5.20 20.57 -2.84
N ASN A 298 5.83 20.31 -1.69
CA ASN A 298 5.28 19.61 -0.53
C ASN A 298 4.02 20.26 0.06
N VAL A 299 3.97 21.59 0.13
CA VAL A 299 2.79 22.32 0.64
C VAL A 299 1.58 22.24 -0.28
N ARG A 300 1.73 21.67 -1.48
CA ARG A 300 0.66 21.49 -2.48
C ARG A 300 0.40 20.00 -2.69
N PRO A 301 -0.59 19.40 -1.98
CA PRO A 301 -0.83 17.97 -2.07
C PRO A 301 -1.03 17.44 -3.50
N TRP A 302 -1.72 18.19 -4.36
CA TRP A 302 -1.90 17.80 -5.77
C TRP A 302 -0.58 17.69 -6.52
N ALA A 303 0.41 18.55 -6.22
CA ALA A 303 1.71 18.53 -6.86
C ALA A 303 2.54 17.32 -6.41
N VAL A 304 2.42 16.92 -5.15
CA VAL A 304 3.01 15.66 -4.64
C VAL A 304 2.40 14.46 -5.36
N VAL A 305 1.06 14.41 -5.55
CA VAL A 305 0.41 13.33 -6.30
C VAL A 305 0.96 13.26 -7.73
N LEU A 306 1.00 14.38 -8.45
CA LEU A 306 1.52 14.41 -9.82
C LEU A 306 2.99 14.00 -9.90
N LEU A 307 3.82 14.42 -8.94
CA LEU A 307 5.20 13.99 -8.85
C LEU A 307 5.29 12.46 -8.68
N LEU A 308 4.55 11.90 -7.72
CA LEU A 308 4.56 10.45 -7.48
C LEU A 308 4.01 9.67 -8.68
N MET A 309 3.01 10.19 -9.40
CA MET A 309 2.51 9.61 -10.64
C MET A 309 3.56 9.62 -11.75
N LEU A 310 4.26 10.74 -11.94
CA LEU A 310 5.31 10.87 -12.94
C LEU A 310 6.48 9.92 -12.63
N VAL A 311 6.90 9.89 -11.37
CA VAL A 311 7.92 8.95 -10.88
C VAL A 311 7.46 7.52 -11.12
N SER A 312 6.19 7.21 -10.86
CA SER A 312 5.62 5.89 -11.08
C SER A 312 5.74 5.46 -12.54
N LEU A 313 5.32 6.34 -13.45
CA LEU A 313 5.32 6.10 -14.88
C LEU A 313 6.75 5.93 -15.42
N VAL A 314 7.66 6.83 -15.07
CA VAL A 314 9.05 6.82 -15.57
C VAL A 314 9.82 5.58 -15.09
N LEU A 315 9.56 5.14 -13.86
CA LEU A 315 10.27 4.01 -13.27
C LEU A 315 9.58 2.66 -13.51
N LEU A 316 8.40 2.63 -14.13
CA LEU A 316 7.66 1.41 -14.45
C LEU A 316 8.51 0.34 -15.15
N PRO A 317 9.22 0.61 -16.26
CA PRO A 317 9.95 -0.44 -16.97
C PRO A 317 11.19 -0.95 -16.21
N ILE A 318 11.64 -0.21 -15.19
CA ILE A 318 12.77 -0.60 -14.33
C ILE A 318 12.30 -1.59 -13.26
N PHE A 319 11.19 -1.27 -12.58
CA PHE A 319 10.69 -2.08 -11.47
C PHE A 319 9.80 -3.24 -11.92
N GLU A 320 9.15 -3.16 -13.08
CA GLU A 320 8.39 -4.28 -13.64
C GLU A 320 9.26 -5.51 -13.93
N VAL A 321 10.59 -5.36 -14.00
CA VAL A 321 11.53 -6.48 -14.10
C VAL A 321 11.36 -7.49 -12.94
N GLU A 322 10.96 -7.04 -11.75
CA GLU A 322 10.70 -7.94 -10.62
C GLU A 322 9.40 -8.73 -10.77
N ALA A 323 8.47 -8.26 -11.61
CA ALA A 323 7.20 -8.90 -11.90
C ALA A 323 7.29 -9.87 -13.10
N ASN A 324 8.51 -10.25 -13.50
CA ASN A 324 8.76 -11.14 -14.63
C ASN A 324 8.13 -12.53 -14.39
N ARG A 325 7.01 -12.80 -15.06
CA ARG A 325 6.34 -14.09 -15.14
C ARG A 325 6.58 -14.69 -16.53
N GLU A 326 6.84 -15.99 -16.64
CA GLU A 326 7.02 -16.67 -17.94
C GLU A 326 5.83 -16.42 -18.89
N THR A 327 4.63 -16.26 -18.33
CA THR A 327 3.42 -15.89 -19.06
C THR A 327 2.70 -14.74 -18.33
N GLY A 328 2.54 -13.59 -18.97
CA GLY A 328 1.81 -12.46 -18.40
C GLY A 328 1.90 -11.19 -19.25
N THR A 329 0.97 -10.27 -19.00
CA THR A 329 0.98 -8.94 -19.63
C THR A 329 1.99 -8.05 -18.91
N TYR A 330 2.96 -7.53 -19.65
CA TYR A 330 3.85 -6.48 -19.18
C TYR A 330 3.29 -5.12 -19.56
N TYR A 331 2.94 -4.32 -18.56
CA TYR A 331 2.40 -2.98 -18.75
C TYR A 331 3.47 -1.98 -19.18
N GLY A 332 4.72 -2.17 -18.79
CA GLY A 332 5.86 -1.41 -19.30
C GLY A 332 5.97 -1.47 -20.82
N ASP A 333 5.65 -2.62 -21.43
CA ASP A 333 5.72 -2.79 -22.89
C ASP A 333 4.71 -1.91 -23.63
N ARG A 334 3.56 -1.63 -23.02
CA ARG A 334 2.51 -0.80 -23.65
C ARG A 334 2.93 0.66 -23.81
N ILE A 335 3.87 1.13 -22.99
CA ILE A 335 4.33 2.53 -22.97
C ILE A 335 5.74 2.65 -23.55
N PHE A 336 6.63 1.75 -23.15
CA PHE A 336 8.07 1.82 -23.43
C PHE A 336 8.53 0.81 -24.48
N GLY A 337 7.69 -0.16 -24.86
CA GLY A 337 7.96 -1.14 -25.89
C GLY A 337 9.32 -1.81 -25.73
N THR A 338 10.17 -1.66 -26.74
CA THR A 338 11.52 -2.25 -26.80
C THR A 338 12.38 -1.93 -25.59
N LEU A 339 12.26 -0.74 -24.98
CA LEU A 339 13.07 -0.39 -23.80
C LEU A 339 12.74 -1.29 -22.61
N ALA A 340 11.46 -1.56 -22.35
CA ALA A 340 11.05 -2.44 -21.25
C ALA A 340 11.53 -3.88 -21.50
N THR A 341 11.39 -4.37 -22.73
CA THR A 341 11.90 -5.69 -23.12
C THR A 341 13.41 -5.80 -22.97
N GLN A 342 14.17 -4.78 -23.39
CA GLN A 342 15.62 -4.74 -23.24
C GLN A 342 16.03 -4.79 -21.77
N LEU A 343 15.37 -4.03 -20.89
CA LEU A 343 15.68 -4.08 -19.45
C LEU A 343 15.46 -5.48 -18.87
N ARG A 344 14.31 -6.12 -19.17
CA ARG A 344 13.96 -7.47 -18.69
C ARG A 344 14.84 -8.59 -19.25
N THR A 345 15.48 -8.40 -20.39
CA THR A 345 16.34 -9.41 -21.04
C THR A 345 17.83 -9.08 -20.95
N SER A 346 18.19 -7.95 -20.33
CA SER A 346 19.57 -7.49 -20.22
C SER A 346 20.38 -8.25 -19.17
N THR A 347 21.70 -8.13 -19.24
CA THR A 347 22.62 -8.57 -18.20
C THR A 347 22.46 -7.80 -16.87
N TRP A 348 21.69 -6.72 -16.85
CA TRP A 348 21.42 -5.91 -15.65
C TRP A 348 20.31 -6.48 -14.76
N VAL A 349 19.56 -7.50 -15.22
CA VAL A 349 18.46 -8.10 -14.46
C VAL A 349 18.80 -8.38 -12.98
N PRO A 350 19.95 -8.96 -12.61
CA PRO A 350 20.27 -9.18 -11.19
C PRO A 350 20.34 -7.88 -10.37
N ALA A 351 20.87 -6.80 -10.94
CA ALA A 351 20.92 -5.49 -10.29
C ALA A 351 19.53 -4.83 -10.21
N LEU A 352 18.71 -5.02 -11.24
CA LEU A 352 17.33 -4.50 -11.28
C LEU A 352 16.43 -5.23 -10.27
N LEU A 353 16.57 -6.56 -10.13
CA LEU A 353 15.93 -7.35 -9.08
C LEU A 353 16.38 -6.90 -7.69
N ALA A 354 17.69 -6.72 -7.49
CA ALA A 354 18.20 -6.20 -6.22
C ALA A 354 17.61 -4.84 -5.86
N LEU A 355 17.50 -3.94 -6.84
CA LEU A 355 16.88 -2.63 -6.67
C LEU A 355 15.38 -2.77 -6.34
N GLY A 356 14.66 -3.64 -7.04
CA GLY A 356 13.26 -3.95 -6.80
C GLY A 356 12.99 -4.36 -5.36
N PHE A 357 13.63 -5.44 -4.90
CA PHE A 357 13.51 -5.92 -3.52
C PHE A 357 13.99 -4.89 -2.50
N ALA A 358 15.12 -4.21 -2.75
CA ALA A 358 15.61 -3.18 -1.82
C ALA A 358 14.56 -2.08 -1.61
N THR A 359 13.96 -1.58 -2.69
CA THR A 359 12.91 -0.57 -2.59
C THR A 359 11.64 -1.09 -1.93
N GLY A 360 11.26 -2.35 -2.13
CA GLY A 360 10.14 -3.00 -1.43
C GLY A 360 10.37 -3.08 0.08
N PHE A 361 11.50 -3.63 0.52
CA PHE A 361 11.83 -3.72 1.94
C PHE A 361 12.02 -2.35 2.61
N ILE A 362 12.67 -1.40 1.92
CA ILE A 362 12.80 -0.02 2.40
C ILE A 362 11.43 0.63 2.53
N HIS A 363 10.52 0.38 1.58
CA HIS A 363 9.15 0.88 1.66
C HIS A 363 8.46 0.35 2.93
N TYR A 364 8.49 -0.95 3.21
CA TYR A 364 7.86 -1.51 4.41
C TYR A 364 8.43 -0.94 5.71
N LEU A 365 9.75 -0.73 5.75
CA LEU A 365 10.45 -0.12 6.88
C LEU A 365 10.07 1.35 7.06
N LEU A 366 10.20 2.15 6.00
CA LEU A 366 10.01 3.59 6.07
C LEU A 366 8.55 3.94 6.25
N ASP A 367 7.60 3.19 5.69
CA ASP A 367 6.17 3.40 5.90
C ASP A 367 5.82 3.28 7.40
N ARG A 368 6.32 2.22 8.06
CA ARG A 368 6.18 2.07 9.51
C ARG A 368 6.90 3.15 10.31
N SER A 369 7.93 3.77 9.74
CA SER A 369 8.72 4.82 10.39
C SER A 369 8.03 6.18 10.28
N VAL A 370 7.54 6.54 9.10
CA VAL A 370 6.85 7.81 8.84
C VAL A 370 5.41 7.81 9.32
N TYR A 371 4.77 6.65 9.49
CA TYR A 371 3.41 6.57 10.05
C TYR A 371 3.36 6.00 11.48
N ARG A 372 4.48 6.04 12.21
CA ARG A 372 4.53 5.66 13.64
C ARG A 372 3.85 6.68 14.55
N MET A 373 2.52 6.81 14.45
CA MET A 373 1.74 7.81 15.18
C MET A 373 1.79 7.69 16.72
N SER A 374 2.37 6.62 17.28
CA SER A 374 2.69 6.56 18.72
C SER A 374 3.81 7.53 19.11
N ASP A 375 4.69 7.88 18.18
CA ASP A 375 5.80 8.80 18.38
C ASP A 375 5.35 10.27 18.25
N PRO A 376 5.57 11.12 19.27
CA PRO A 376 5.24 12.54 19.22
C PRO A 376 5.90 13.29 18.05
N GLN A 377 7.14 12.97 17.70
CA GLN A 377 7.86 13.65 16.62
C GLN A 377 7.29 13.27 15.26
N VAL A 378 6.91 12.01 15.07
CA VAL A 378 6.24 11.56 13.84
C VAL A 378 4.86 12.19 13.72
N ARG A 379 4.08 12.31 14.81
CA ARG A 379 2.81 13.03 14.79
C ARG A 379 2.98 14.51 14.41
N ALA A 380 4.02 15.15 14.93
CA ALA A 380 4.34 16.54 14.58
C ALA A 380 4.72 16.67 13.09
N ALA A 381 5.50 15.72 12.56
CA ALA A 381 5.84 15.67 11.14
C ALA A 381 4.62 15.39 10.24
N ALA A 382 3.66 14.61 10.73
CA ALA A 382 2.41 14.29 10.04
C ALA A 382 1.24 15.22 10.41
N SER A 383 1.52 16.46 10.83
CA SER A 383 0.50 17.44 11.20
C SER A 383 -0.51 17.70 10.09
N GLY A 384 -0.10 17.61 8.81
CA GLY A 384 -1.01 17.70 7.66
C GLY A 384 -2.11 16.63 7.65
N LEU A 385 -1.90 15.50 8.33
CA LEU A 385 -2.91 14.44 8.54
C LEU A 385 -3.67 14.56 9.87
N ALA A 386 -3.10 15.22 10.86
CA ALA A 386 -3.54 15.17 12.25
C ALA A 386 -4.17 16.48 12.76
N ASP A 387 -3.83 17.62 12.16
CA ASP A 387 -4.22 18.90 12.73
C ASP A 387 -5.73 19.10 12.69
N ARG A 388 -6.23 19.39 13.88
CA ARG A 388 -7.35 20.32 14.09
C ARG A 388 -6.72 21.71 14.03
N PRO A 389 -7.30 22.67 13.28
CA PRO A 389 -6.89 24.05 13.49
C PRO A 389 -7.04 24.35 14.99
N ARG A 390 -5.95 24.83 15.60
CA ARG A 390 -5.97 25.33 16.97
C ARG A 390 -6.87 26.54 17.07
#